data_AF-A0A0B7C311-F1
#
_entry.id   AF-A0A0B7C311-F1
#
_cell.length_a   1.000
_cell.length_b   1.000
_cell.length_c   1.000
_cell.angle_alpha   90.00
_cell.angle_beta   90.00
_cell.angle_gamma   90.00
#
_symmetry.space_group_name_H-M   'P 1'
#
loop_
_entity.id
_entity.type
_entity.pdbx_description
1 polymer ?
#
loop_
_entity_poly.entity_id
_entity_poly.type
_entity_poly.pdbx_seq_one_letter_code
_entity_poly.pdbx_strand_id
1 'polypeptide(L)' 'VRGSAANMDAATSSSVRSDYTGTVTLELKNVNFAGKERVSMQDFELLKVLGTGAYGKVFLVRKIGGRDTGKL' A
#
# COMPACT_ATOMS: atom_id res chain seq x y z
N VAL A 1 -27.57 1.21 -67.62
CA VAL A 1 -27.12 1.95 -66.43
C VAL A 1 -27.20 1.01 -65.23
N ARG A 2 -26.10 0.29 -64.91
CA ARG A 2 -26.04 -0.62 -63.76
C ARG A 2 -25.52 0.15 -62.55
N GLY A 3 -26.22 0.02 -61.42
CA GLY A 3 -26.09 0.86 -60.24
C GLY A 3 -24.75 0.76 -59.52
N SER A 4 -24.28 1.91 -59.03
CA SER A 4 -23.18 2.01 -58.07
C SER A 4 -23.72 1.76 -56.66
N ALA A 5 -23.41 0.59 -56.11
CA ALA A 5 -23.72 0.25 -54.73
C ALA A 5 -23.01 1.22 -53.77
N ALA A 6 -23.73 1.60 -52.73
CA ALA A 6 -23.31 2.52 -51.69
C ALA A 6 -21.96 2.13 -51.10
N ASN A 7 -21.04 3.10 -51.06
CA ASN A 7 -19.82 2.98 -50.29
C ASN A 7 -20.25 3.02 -48.80
N MET A 8 -20.23 1.86 -48.14
CA MET A 8 -20.36 1.78 -46.69
C MET A 8 -19.08 2.33 -46.06
N ASP A 9 -19.09 3.61 -45.77
CA ASP A 9 -18.26 4.24 -44.76
C ASP A 9 -18.59 3.60 -43.40
N ALA A 10 -17.90 2.48 -43.13
CA ALA A 10 -17.89 1.86 -41.82
C ALA A 10 -17.43 2.91 -40.80
N ALA A 11 -18.39 3.54 -40.14
CA ALA A 11 -18.20 4.39 -38.99
C ALA A 11 -17.50 3.53 -37.93
N THR A 12 -16.17 3.52 -37.98
CA THR A 12 -15.33 3.06 -36.90
C THR A 12 -15.49 4.10 -35.82
N SER A 13 -16.56 3.99 -35.03
CA SER A 13 -16.67 4.62 -33.74
C SER A 13 -15.59 3.97 -32.88
N SER A 14 -14.35 4.45 -33.03
CA SER A 14 -13.28 4.15 -32.09
C SER A 14 -13.71 4.79 -30.77
N SER A 15 -14.47 4.05 -29.97
CA SER A 15 -14.68 4.38 -28.57
C SER A 15 -13.29 4.42 -27.96
N VAL A 16 -12.76 5.64 -27.82
CA VAL A 16 -11.51 5.92 -27.13
C VAL A 16 -11.74 5.47 -25.69
N ARG A 17 -11.43 4.21 -25.39
CA ARG A 17 -11.26 3.76 -24.02
C ARG A 17 -10.01 4.47 -23.53
N SER A 18 -10.19 5.54 -22.76
CA SER A 18 -9.12 6.03 -21.92
C SER A 18 -8.83 4.94 -20.91
N ASP A 19 -7.85 4.10 -21.24
CA ASP A 19 -7.22 3.21 -20.29
C ASP A 19 -6.47 4.10 -19.31
N TYR A 20 -7.11 4.42 -18.18
CA TYR A 20 -6.47 5.15 -17.10
C TYR A 20 -5.44 4.24 -16.41
N THR A 21 -4.27 4.08 -17.02
CA THR A 21 -3.09 3.48 -16.41
C THR A 21 -2.28 4.59 -15.73
N GLY A 22 -2.77 5.08 -14.61
CA GLY A 22 -2.11 6.13 -13.82
C GLY A 22 -1.54 5.57 -12.52
N THR A 23 -0.28 5.91 -12.20
CA THR A 23 0.28 5.67 -10.87
C THR A 23 -0.13 6.80 -9.94
N VAL A 24 -0.75 6.48 -8.80
CA VAL A 24 -1.04 7.45 -7.74
C VAL A 24 0.10 7.43 -6.72
N THR A 25 0.79 8.55 -6.55
CA THR A 25 1.81 8.70 -5.51
C THR A 25 1.14 8.96 -4.16
N LEU A 26 1.34 8.05 -3.21
CA LEU A 26 0.91 8.21 -1.82
C LEU A 26 2.11 8.62 -0.97
N GLU A 27 2.17 9.90 -0.59
CA GLU A 27 3.20 10.41 0.32
C GLU A 27 2.78 10.26 1.78
N LEU A 28 3.62 9.61 2.59
CA LEU A 28 3.46 9.56 4.04
C LEU A 28 3.91 10.90 4.66
N LYS A 29 2.95 11.82 4.86
CA LYS A 29 3.22 13.16 5.43
C LYS A 29 3.18 13.19 6.96
N ASN A 30 2.28 12.43 7.57
CA ASN A 30 1.98 12.52 9.00
C ASN A 30 2.28 11.20 9.73
N VAL A 31 3.56 10.94 9.94
CA VAL A 31 4.01 9.83 10.79
C VAL A 31 3.98 10.28 12.25
N ASN A 32 3.30 9.49 13.09
CA ASN A 32 2.97 9.87 14.46
C ASN A 32 4.20 9.77 15.40
N PHE A 33 5.11 10.74 15.30
CA PHE A 33 6.32 10.86 16.13
C PHE A 33 6.21 11.90 17.26
N ALA A 34 5.05 12.55 17.41
CA ALA A 34 4.90 13.67 18.35
C ALA A 34 4.93 13.20 19.81
N GLY A 35 6.04 13.49 20.51
CA GLY A 35 6.09 13.60 21.97
C GLY A 35 6.13 12.31 22.80
N LYS A 36 6.35 11.13 22.19
CA LYS A 36 6.56 9.88 22.93
C LYS A 36 8.04 9.68 23.21
N GLU A 37 8.35 9.25 24.44
CA GLU A 37 9.66 8.74 24.84
C GLU A 37 10.22 7.83 23.74
N ARG A 38 11.52 7.98 23.42
CA ARG A 38 12.17 7.13 22.42
C ARG A 38 12.10 5.68 22.89
N VAL A 39 11.19 4.91 22.29
CA VAL A 39 11.09 3.47 22.51
C VAL A 39 12.34 2.82 21.94
N SER A 40 12.97 1.97 22.74
CA SER A 40 14.18 1.22 22.39
C SER A 40 13.91 -0.28 22.40
N MET A 41 14.85 -1.06 21.84
CA MET A 41 14.76 -2.53 21.90
C MET A 41 14.83 -3.06 23.35
N GLN A 42 15.36 -2.29 24.30
CA GLN A 42 15.48 -2.68 25.70
C GLN A 42 14.11 -2.70 26.41
N ASP A 43 13.12 -2.00 25.85
CA ASP A 43 11.74 -2.00 26.37
C ASP A 43 10.99 -3.30 26.05
N PHE A 44 11.60 -4.21 25.28
CA PHE A 44 10.98 -5.43 24.80
C PHE A 44 11.83 -6.67 25.10
N GLU A 45 11.18 -7.69 25.65
CA GLU A 45 11.67 -9.05 25.72
C GLU A 45 11.26 -9.80 24.45
N LEU A 46 12.22 -10.34 23.70
CA LEU A 46 11.95 -11.16 22.50
C LEU A 46 11.49 -12.56 22.93
N LEU A 47 10.33 -13.00 22.44
CA LEU A 47 9.76 -14.30 22.78
C LEU A 47 9.97 -15.33 21.67
N LYS A 48 9.49 -15.01 20.47
CA LYS A 48 9.47 -15.97 19.36
C LYS A 48 9.48 -15.28 18.01
N VAL A 49 10.04 -15.94 16.99
CA VAL A 49 9.82 -15.55 15.59
C VAL A 49 8.46 -16.06 15.12
N LEU A 50 7.62 -15.16 14.63
CA LEU A 50 6.31 -15.49 14.06
C LEU A 50 6.40 -15.75 12.54
N GLY A 51 7.33 -15.10 11.85
CA GLY A 51 7.51 -15.31 10.42
C GLY A 51 8.71 -14.58 9.82
N THR A 52 9.14 -15.05 8.67
CA THR A 52 10.18 -14.43 7.83
C THR A 52 9.74 -14.48 6.38
N GLY A 53 9.87 -13.37 5.67
CA GLY A 53 9.61 -13.29 4.23
C GLY A 53 10.45 -12.21 3.56
N ALA A 54 10.18 -11.97 2.28
CA ALA A 54 10.92 -10.98 1.48
C ALA A 54 10.87 -9.56 2.07
N TYR A 55 9.78 -9.24 2.78
CA TYR A 55 9.55 -7.92 3.37
C TYR A 55 10.04 -7.79 4.83
N GLY A 56 10.61 -8.86 5.41
CA GLY A 56 11.23 -8.80 6.74
C GLY A 56 10.91 -9.98 7.66
N LYS A 57 11.28 -9.80 8.93
CA LYS A 57 11.11 -10.77 10.01
C LYS A 57 10.19 -10.21 11.08
N VAL A 58 9.21 -11.03 11.49
CA VAL A 58 8.23 -10.68 12.50
C VAL A 58 8.54 -11.45 13.78
N PHE A 59 8.67 -10.71 14.87
CA PHE A 59 8.89 -11.26 16.20
C PHE A 59 7.68 -11.00 17.09
N LEU A 60 7.29 -12.00 17.86
CA LEU A 60 6.47 -11.83 19.05
C LEU A 60 7.38 -11.31 20.17
N VAL A 61 6.98 -10.21 20.79
CA VAL A 61 7.69 -9.56 21.88
C VAL A 61 6.74 -9.31 23.05
N ARG A 62 7.30 -9.20 24.25
CA ARG A 62 6.61 -8.72 25.46
C ARG A 62 7.19 -7.37 25.85
N LYS A 63 6.34 -6.36 26.03
CA LYS A 63 6.76 -5.06 26.54
C LYS A 63 7.07 -5.17 28.04
N ILE A 64 8.28 -4.79 28.42
CA ILE A 64 8.79 -4.85 29.81
C ILE A 64 9.15 -3.46 30.37
N GLY A 65 9.20 -2.43 29.52
CA GLY A 65 9.59 -1.07 29.88
C GLY A 65 8.78 0.03 29.17
N GLY A 66 9.09 1.29 29.46
CA GLY A 66 8.46 2.49 28.92
C GLY A 66 7.15 2.93 29.61
N ARG A 67 6.61 4.07 29.19
CA ARG A 67 5.46 4.76 29.81
C ARG A 67 4.23 3.88 30.14
N ASP A 68 3.88 2.93 29.27
CA ASP A 68 2.70 2.08 29.45
C ASP A 68 3.00 0.74 30.15
N THR A 69 4.12 0.63 30.88
CA THR A 69 4.46 -0.62 31.58
C THR A 69 3.43 -0.91 32.66
N GLY A 70 2.84 -2.10 32.63
CA GLY A 70 1.81 -2.52 33.59
C GLY A 70 0.44 -1.89 33.40
N LYS A 71 0.20 -1.15 32.30
CA LYS A 71 -1.14 -0.67 31.93
C LYS A 71 -1.76 -1.64 30.92
N LEU A 72 -2.97 -2.09 31.22
CA LEU A 72 -3.86 -2.85 30.33
C LEU A 72 -4.76 -1.91 29.54
#